data_AF-A0A7S0ESY0-F1
#
_entry.id   AF-A0A7S0ESY0-F1
#
_cell.length_a   1.000
_cell.length_b   1.000
_cell.length_c   1.000
_cell.angle_alpha   90.00
_cell.angle_beta   90.00
_cell.angle_gamma   90.00
#
_symmetry.space_group_name_H-M   'P 1'
#
loop_
_entity.id
_entity.type
_entity.pdbx_description
1 polymer ?
#
loop_
_entity_poly.entity_id
_entity_poly.type
_entity_poly.pdbx_seq_one_letter_code
_entity_poly.pdbx_strand_id
1 'polypeptide(L)'
;VSWRAIPPAGAAARRGIWDEMAANEPASVVWLSLDPVRCQLDFYPRVIAEQIEAAYSSAAEQCVLGADFFNATVHFQNGTVFQTTPGQHFGRGGNKQPGYRTVKRVVKEGDTTTIPGKRIHGEWRMCEPGAPEAETERTFVGQIPEECLVAAGTGAAPPAASIRVWNAEDLASSASEPGGAEPSLVIWQWCRGLQGDSSVVNGVDSILLGDEMWSPYLEDNNARIESGFKANEGAVTMQLGQRRLSVLFTTGSTFAIQRDTQQQKERTVRRVVKTRQALREMVGRLQVAHNFAADAATEELTAGMAALNSEAGGAVSSFLCPITQDVMADPVMTADGHTYERAAIEQWLASHNTSPLTGLPLSTHGLVPNEQLLRQIQAAAQ
;
A
#
# COMPACT_ATOMS: atom_id res chain seq x y z
N VAL A 1 -29.20 -20.04 -48.80
CA VAL A 1 -28.32 -20.57 -47.74
C VAL A 1 -29.19 -20.86 -46.54
N SER A 2 -29.38 -22.13 -46.19
CA SER A 2 -30.26 -22.57 -45.11
C SER A 2 -29.58 -22.43 -43.75
N TRP A 3 -30.30 -21.89 -42.78
CA TRP A 3 -29.86 -21.84 -41.38
C TRP A 3 -30.19 -23.18 -40.71
N ARG A 4 -29.20 -23.84 -40.11
CA ARG A 4 -29.41 -24.97 -39.18
C ARG A 4 -29.23 -24.48 -37.75
N ALA A 5 -30.22 -24.76 -36.91
CA ALA A 5 -30.16 -24.55 -35.47
C ALA A 5 -29.17 -25.53 -34.82
N ILE A 6 -28.35 -25.04 -33.89
CA ILE A 6 -27.48 -25.85 -33.02
C ILE A 6 -28.27 -26.14 -31.73
N PRO A 7 -28.50 -27.40 -31.34
CA PRO A 7 -29.15 -27.74 -30.08
C PRO A 7 -28.18 -27.60 -28.90
N PRO A 8 -28.68 -27.46 -27.65
CA PRO A 8 -27.84 -27.20 -26.48
C PRO A 8 -27.07 -28.46 -26.10
N ALA A 9 -25.74 -28.41 -26.17
CA ALA A 9 -24.88 -29.52 -25.75
C ALA A 9 -24.72 -29.51 -24.22
N GLY A 10 -25.19 -30.59 -23.58
CA GLY A 10 -25.05 -30.86 -22.16
C GLY A 10 -23.60 -31.11 -21.72
N ALA A 11 -23.40 -30.96 -20.41
CA ALA A 11 -22.13 -30.80 -19.69
C ALA A 11 -21.11 -31.97 -19.71
N ALA A 12 -21.18 -32.91 -20.67
CA ALA A 12 -20.33 -34.11 -20.66
C ALA A 12 -19.38 -34.26 -21.86
N ALA A 13 -19.43 -33.38 -22.87
CA ALA A 13 -18.66 -33.54 -24.12
C ALA A 13 -17.41 -32.63 -24.23
N ARG A 14 -16.74 -32.32 -23.12
CA ARG A 14 -15.44 -31.61 -23.11
C ARG A 14 -14.34 -32.43 -22.41
N ARG A 15 -14.28 -33.73 -22.67
CA ARG A 15 -13.16 -34.60 -22.26
C ARG A 15 -12.70 -35.40 -23.48
N GLY A 16 -11.59 -34.99 -24.06
CA GLY A 16 -11.01 -35.60 -25.26
C GLY A 16 -10.59 -34.51 -26.24
N ILE A 17 -9.38 -33.97 -26.02
CA ILE A 17 -8.43 -33.25 -26.92
C ILE A 17 -7.41 -32.49 -26.00
N TRP A 18 -6.95 -33.09 -24.89
CA TRP A 18 -5.97 -32.44 -23.99
C TRP A 18 -4.88 -33.38 -23.46
N ASP A 19 -4.74 -34.60 -24.00
CA ASP A 19 -3.75 -35.59 -23.51
C ASP A 19 -2.42 -35.60 -24.28
N GLU A 20 -2.18 -34.67 -25.22
CA GLU A 20 -0.90 -34.57 -25.94
C GLU A 20 -0.43 -33.12 -26.09
N MET A 21 -0.18 -32.42 -24.98
CA MET A 21 0.85 -31.38 -24.94
C MET A 21 1.53 -31.47 -23.58
N ALA A 22 2.87 -31.39 -23.62
CA ALA A 22 3.78 -31.53 -22.50
C ALA A 22 3.29 -30.85 -21.20
N ALA A 23 3.72 -31.40 -20.06
CA ALA A 23 3.60 -30.84 -18.73
C ALA A 23 3.93 -29.32 -18.73
N ASN A 24 2.91 -28.49 -18.96
CA ASN A 24 3.01 -27.05 -18.90
C ASN A 24 2.89 -26.67 -17.43
N GLU A 25 3.87 -25.92 -16.93
CA GLU A 25 3.70 -25.21 -15.66
C GLU A 25 2.38 -24.42 -15.70
N PRO A 26 1.61 -24.41 -14.62
CA PRO A 26 0.36 -23.66 -14.57
C PRO A 26 0.67 -22.19 -14.87
N ALA A 27 -0.07 -21.60 -15.82
CA ALA A 27 0.11 -20.20 -16.18
C ALA A 27 0.04 -19.30 -14.94
N SER A 28 0.95 -18.32 -14.83
CA SER A 28 0.91 -17.35 -13.74
C SER A 28 -0.07 -16.23 -14.07
N VAL A 29 -0.85 -15.81 -13.08
CA VAL A 29 -1.84 -14.74 -13.24
C VAL A 29 -1.71 -13.68 -12.16
N VAL A 30 -2.22 -12.49 -12.45
CA VAL A 30 -2.44 -11.43 -11.46
C VAL A 30 -3.90 -11.00 -11.48
N TRP A 31 -4.36 -10.57 -10.32
CA TRP A 31 -5.63 -9.86 -10.18
C TRP A 31 -5.32 -8.38 -9.99
N LEU A 32 -6.07 -7.51 -10.67
CA LEU A 32 -5.92 -6.06 -10.55
C LEU A 32 -7.27 -5.34 -10.61
N SER A 33 -7.32 -4.13 -10.07
CA SER A 33 -8.46 -3.22 -10.15
C SER A 33 -8.03 -1.88 -10.74
N LEU A 34 -9.00 -1.09 -11.22
CA LEU A 34 -8.76 0.28 -11.67
C LEU A 34 -9.23 1.24 -10.57
N ASP A 35 -8.32 2.08 -10.08
CA ASP A 35 -8.64 3.14 -9.14
C ASP A 35 -9.33 4.31 -9.86
N PRO A 36 -10.62 4.58 -9.61
CA PRO A 36 -11.31 5.66 -10.29
C PRO A 36 -10.86 7.05 -9.87
N VAL A 37 -10.29 7.18 -8.67
CA VAL A 37 -9.85 8.46 -8.09
C VAL A 37 -8.41 8.72 -8.51
N ARG A 38 -7.51 7.77 -8.25
CA ARG A 38 -6.07 7.90 -8.57
C ARG A 38 -5.76 7.66 -10.04
N CYS A 39 -6.71 7.14 -10.81
CA CYS A 39 -6.56 6.86 -12.24
C CYS A 39 -5.37 5.93 -12.54
N GLN A 40 -5.22 4.85 -11.77
CA GLN A 40 -4.12 3.88 -11.90
C GLN A 40 -4.60 2.44 -11.72
N LEU A 41 -3.78 1.48 -12.18
CA LEU A 41 -4.01 0.05 -11.92
C LEU A 41 -3.43 -0.32 -10.54
N ASP A 42 -4.28 -0.90 -9.69
CA ASP A 42 -3.88 -1.44 -8.39
C ASP A 42 -3.89 -2.97 -8.45
N PHE A 43 -2.72 -3.59 -8.32
CA PHE A 43 -2.59 -5.05 -8.26
C PHE A 43 -2.93 -5.56 -6.85
N TYR A 44 -3.71 -6.64 -6.77
CA TYR A 44 -4.03 -7.28 -5.50
C TYR A 44 -2.78 -7.98 -4.95
N PRO A 45 -2.45 -7.82 -3.66
CA PRO A 45 -1.36 -8.57 -3.02
C PRO A 45 -1.59 -10.08 -3.18
N ARG A 46 -0.51 -10.88 -3.34
CA ARG A 46 -0.58 -12.34 -3.58
C ARG A 46 -1.61 -13.05 -2.71
N VAL A 47 -1.61 -12.84 -1.39
CA VAL A 47 -2.54 -13.52 -0.47
C VAL A 47 -4.01 -13.22 -0.79
N ILE A 48 -4.30 -12.00 -1.23
CA ILE A 48 -5.65 -11.59 -1.62
C ILE A 48 -5.97 -12.12 -3.03
N ALA A 49 -5.01 -12.01 -3.96
CA ALA A 49 -5.14 -12.53 -5.32
C ALA A 49 -5.36 -14.06 -5.33
N GLU A 50 -4.72 -14.79 -4.43
CA GLU A 50 -4.91 -16.24 -4.24
C GLU A 50 -6.31 -16.58 -3.74
N GLN A 51 -6.86 -15.80 -2.79
CA GLN A 51 -8.26 -15.97 -2.35
C GLN A 51 -9.24 -15.72 -3.50
N ILE A 52 -8.99 -14.70 -4.32
CA ILE A 52 -9.81 -14.39 -5.49
C ILE A 52 -9.67 -15.50 -6.55
N GLU A 53 -8.46 -15.96 -6.84
CA GLU A 53 -8.17 -17.01 -7.82
C GLU A 53 -8.79 -18.35 -7.41
N ALA A 54 -8.74 -18.72 -6.12
CA ALA A 54 -9.37 -19.92 -5.61
C ALA A 54 -10.90 -19.86 -5.76
N ALA A 55 -11.53 -18.74 -5.36
CA ALA A 55 -12.96 -18.54 -5.51
C ALA A 55 -13.41 -18.53 -6.98
N TYR A 56 -12.64 -17.87 -7.85
CA TYR A 56 -12.86 -17.86 -9.29
C TYR A 56 -12.75 -19.26 -9.90
N SER A 57 -11.71 -20.01 -9.54
CA SER A 57 -11.45 -21.37 -10.02
C SER A 57 -12.52 -22.37 -9.56
N SER A 58 -13.11 -22.14 -8.38
CA SER A 58 -14.24 -22.93 -7.88
C SER A 58 -15.60 -22.49 -8.45
N ALA A 59 -15.63 -21.54 -9.38
CA ALA A 59 -16.86 -20.95 -9.92
C ALA A 59 -17.80 -20.38 -8.85
N ALA A 60 -17.24 -19.77 -7.79
CA ALA A 60 -18.03 -19.05 -6.80
C ALA A 60 -18.66 -17.79 -7.41
N GLU A 61 -19.78 -17.34 -6.85
CA GLU A 61 -20.43 -16.07 -7.27
C GLU A 61 -19.70 -14.84 -6.73
N GLN A 62 -19.01 -14.98 -5.60
CA GLN A 62 -18.29 -13.90 -4.93
C GLN A 62 -17.13 -14.42 -4.07
N CYS A 63 -16.19 -13.53 -3.76
CA CYS A 63 -15.08 -13.74 -2.81
C CYS A 63 -15.07 -12.59 -1.78
N VAL A 64 -15.29 -12.92 -0.51
CA VAL A 64 -15.27 -11.96 0.61
C VAL A 64 -13.85 -11.87 1.16
N LEU A 65 -13.23 -10.71 1.04
CA LEU A 65 -11.80 -10.51 1.37
C LEU A 65 -11.56 -10.15 2.84
N GLY A 66 -12.63 -9.88 3.59
CA GLY A 66 -12.59 -9.62 5.03
C GLY A 66 -11.82 -8.36 5.43
N ALA A 67 -11.53 -8.26 6.73
CA ALA A 67 -10.92 -7.07 7.32
C ALA A 67 -9.49 -6.81 6.82
N ASP A 68 -8.82 -7.82 6.26
CA ASP A 68 -7.49 -7.64 5.67
C ASP A 68 -7.49 -6.80 4.39
N PHE A 69 -8.66 -6.67 3.75
CA PHE A 69 -8.82 -5.88 2.53
C PHE A 69 -10.10 -5.04 2.56
N PHE A 70 -10.22 -4.16 3.55
CA PHE A 70 -11.30 -3.16 3.67
C PHE A 70 -12.72 -3.75 3.75
N ASN A 71 -12.87 -5.01 4.15
CA ASN A 71 -14.14 -5.75 4.06
C ASN A 71 -14.74 -5.73 2.65
N ALA A 72 -13.87 -5.71 1.63
CA ALA A 72 -14.27 -5.73 0.25
C ALA A 72 -14.81 -7.11 -0.16
N THR A 73 -15.67 -7.11 -1.18
CA THR A 73 -16.15 -8.31 -1.84
C THR A 73 -15.89 -8.19 -3.33
N VAL A 74 -15.30 -9.22 -3.93
CA VAL A 74 -15.16 -9.37 -5.38
C VAL A 74 -16.32 -10.23 -5.88
N HIS A 75 -17.05 -9.75 -6.88
CA HIS A 75 -18.22 -10.39 -7.46
C HIS A 75 -17.89 -10.90 -8.86
N PHE A 76 -18.32 -12.12 -9.17
CA PHE A 76 -18.16 -12.76 -10.47
C PHE A 76 -19.55 -12.92 -11.11
N GLN A 77 -19.97 -11.95 -11.92
CA GLN A 77 -21.34 -11.90 -12.45
C GLN A 77 -21.35 -11.67 -13.96
N ASN A 78 -22.01 -12.56 -14.71
CA ASN A 78 -22.27 -12.42 -16.14
C ASN A 78 -21.02 -12.15 -17.01
N GLY A 79 -19.87 -12.74 -16.65
CA GLY A 79 -18.60 -12.52 -17.35
C GLY A 79 -17.86 -11.24 -16.96
N THR A 80 -18.45 -10.43 -16.09
CA THR A 80 -17.85 -9.23 -15.51
C THR A 80 -17.37 -9.51 -14.09
N VAL A 81 -16.23 -8.93 -13.72
CA VAL A 81 -15.71 -8.99 -12.35
C VAL A 81 -15.57 -7.59 -11.80
N PHE A 82 -16.08 -7.37 -10.60
CA PHE A 82 -16.01 -6.08 -9.92
C PHE A 82 -15.90 -6.24 -8.42
N GLN A 83 -15.32 -5.24 -7.77
CA GLN A 83 -15.21 -5.16 -6.32
C GLN A 83 -16.18 -4.12 -5.77
N THR A 84 -16.84 -4.46 -4.68
CA THR A 84 -17.55 -3.51 -3.82
C THR A 84 -16.86 -3.37 -2.48
N THR A 85 -16.81 -2.17 -1.92
CA THR A 85 -16.47 -1.93 -0.51
C THR A 85 -17.66 -1.30 0.21
N PRO A 86 -18.01 -1.76 1.42
CA PRO A 86 -19.03 -1.12 2.23
C PRO A 86 -18.70 0.35 2.49
N GLY A 87 -19.74 1.18 2.64
CA GLY A 87 -19.55 2.52 3.20
C GLY A 87 -19.07 2.43 4.65
N GLN A 88 -18.26 3.39 5.09
CA GLN A 88 -17.72 3.43 6.44
C GLN A 88 -17.98 4.79 7.08
N HIS A 89 -18.48 4.78 8.32
CA HIS A 89 -18.68 5.98 9.14
C HIS A 89 -17.50 6.13 10.11
N PHE A 90 -16.75 7.21 10.01
CA PHE A 90 -15.60 7.51 10.88
C PHE A 90 -15.94 8.49 12.02
N GLY A 91 -17.22 8.58 12.40
CA GLY A 91 -17.67 9.53 13.43
C GLY A 91 -17.47 10.98 12.96
N ARG A 92 -16.71 11.78 13.74
CA ARG A 92 -16.35 13.16 13.35
C ARG A 92 -15.46 13.21 12.09
N GLY A 93 -14.78 12.13 11.74
CA GLY A 93 -13.89 12.04 10.58
C GLY A 93 -14.58 11.77 9.23
N GLY A 94 -15.90 11.96 9.14
CA GLY A 94 -16.64 11.87 7.87
C GLY A 94 -17.14 10.47 7.49
N ASN A 95 -17.67 10.36 6.27
CA ASN A 95 -18.27 9.17 5.71
C ASN A 95 -17.58 8.76 4.41
N LYS A 96 -16.96 7.58 4.39
CA LYS A 96 -16.58 6.94 3.13
C LYS A 96 -17.83 6.32 2.51
N GLN A 97 -18.16 6.78 1.31
CA GLN A 97 -19.24 6.17 0.52
C GLN A 97 -18.85 4.75 0.10
N PRO A 98 -19.84 3.86 -0.14
CA PRO A 98 -19.57 2.56 -0.72
C PRO A 98 -18.75 2.70 -2.01
N GLY A 99 -17.68 1.91 -2.13
CA GLY A 99 -16.79 1.96 -3.28
C GLY A 99 -17.13 0.89 -4.30
N TYR A 100 -16.93 1.20 -5.58
CA TYR A 100 -17.07 0.25 -6.69
C TYR A 100 -15.85 0.33 -7.61
N ARG A 101 -15.29 -0.82 -7.98
CA ARG A 101 -14.15 -0.90 -8.93
C ARG A 101 -14.34 -2.06 -9.90
N THR A 102 -13.99 -1.85 -11.17
CA THR A 102 -13.81 -2.96 -12.11
C THR A 102 -12.55 -3.74 -11.76
N VAL A 103 -12.64 -5.06 -11.83
CA VAL A 103 -11.56 -6.00 -11.51
C VAL A 103 -11.26 -6.84 -12.74
N LYS A 104 -9.99 -7.21 -12.95
CA LYS A 104 -9.59 -8.06 -14.06
C LYS A 104 -8.56 -9.09 -13.61
N ARG A 105 -8.76 -10.31 -14.10
CA ARG A 105 -7.77 -11.39 -14.09
C ARG A 105 -6.92 -11.27 -15.35
N VAL A 106 -5.60 -11.22 -15.18
CA VAL A 106 -4.65 -11.09 -16.28
C VAL A 106 -3.69 -12.27 -16.23
N VAL A 107 -3.55 -12.98 -17.35
CA VAL A 107 -2.51 -14.01 -17.52
C VAL A 107 -1.20 -13.30 -17.87
N LYS A 108 -0.10 -13.66 -17.18
CA LYS A 108 1.21 -13.06 -17.44
C LYS A 108 1.75 -13.55 -18.78
N GLU A 109 1.74 -12.67 -19.79
CA GLU A 109 2.39 -12.89 -21.09
C GLU A 109 3.69 -12.08 -21.25
N GLY A 110 3.87 -11.05 -20.42
CA GLY A 110 5.06 -10.20 -20.35
C GLY A 110 5.10 -9.46 -19.01
N ASP A 111 6.00 -8.50 -18.87
CA ASP A 111 6.17 -7.77 -17.60
C ASP A 111 5.24 -6.56 -17.44
N THR A 112 4.47 -6.23 -18.48
CA THR A 112 3.45 -5.18 -18.44
C THR A 112 2.09 -5.71 -18.88
N THR A 113 1.04 -5.04 -18.44
CA THR A 113 -0.32 -5.26 -18.92
C THR A 113 -0.98 -3.96 -19.34
N THR A 114 -1.85 -4.05 -20.33
CA THR A 114 -2.52 -2.90 -20.94
C THR A 114 -4.02 -3.07 -20.80
N ILE A 115 -4.67 -2.11 -20.17
CA ILE A 115 -6.09 -2.13 -19.83
C ILE A 115 -6.78 -0.92 -20.46
N PRO A 116 -7.69 -1.11 -21.44
CA PRO A 116 -8.52 -0.03 -21.95
C PRO A 116 -9.53 0.38 -20.89
N GLY A 117 -9.76 1.69 -20.76
CA GLY A 117 -10.72 2.26 -19.84
C GLY A 117 -11.53 3.40 -20.44
N LYS A 118 -12.70 3.60 -19.83
CA LYS A 118 -13.68 4.61 -20.17
C LYS A 118 -14.27 5.24 -18.92
N ARG A 119 -14.93 6.39 -19.05
CA ARG A 119 -15.61 7.03 -17.94
C ARG A 119 -17.09 6.62 -17.92
N ILE A 120 -17.54 6.18 -16.76
CA ILE A 120 -18.96 5.89 -16.50
C ILE A 120 -19.39 6.78 -15.34
N HIS A 121 -20.36 7.66 -15.57
CA HIS A 121 -20.79 8.67 -14.61
C HIS A 121 -19.64 9.51 -14.03
N GLY A 122 -18.62 9.81 -14.85
CA GLY A 122 -17.46 10.63 -14.47
C GLY A 122 -16.31 9.84 -13.83
N GLU A 123 -16.49 8.57 -13.49
CA GLU A 123 -15.47 7.74 -12.88
C GLU A 123 -14.84 6.76 -13.88
N TRP A 124 -13.53 6.52 -13.74
CA TRP A 124 -12.84 5.55 -14.60
C TRP A 124 -13.25 4.11 -14.30
N ARG A 125 -13.50 3.36 -15.37
CA ARG A 125 -13.83 1.93 -15.38
C ARG A 125 -13.09 1.24 -16.52
N MET A 126 -12.80 -0.05 -16.36
CA MET A 126 -12.26 -0.85 -17.46
C MET A 126 -13.34 -1.04 -18.53
N CYS A 127 -12.92 -1.08 -19.79
CA CYS A 127 -13.81 -1.50 -20.87
C CYS A 127 -14.15 -2.99 -20.73
N GLU A 128 -15.35 -3.37 -21.16
CA GLU A 128 -15.77 -4.77 -21.18
C GLU A 128 -14.90 -5.59 -22.16
N PRO A 129 -14.73 -6.90 -21.92
CA PRO A 129 -14.03 -7.76 -22.87
C PRO A 129 -14.65 -7.68 -24.27
N GLY A 130 -13.86 -7.32 -25.28
CA GLY A 130 -14.32 -7.20 -26.67
C GLY A 130 -15.02 -5.89 -27.02
N ALA A 131 -15.02 -4.90 -26.12
CA ALA A 131 -15.53 -3.56 -26.43
C ALA A 131 -14.79 -2.96 -27.65
N PRO A 132 -15.48 -2.24 -28.56
CA PRO A 132 -14.85 -1.55 -29.68
C PRO A 132 -13.78 -0.56 -29.23
N GLU A 133 -12.72 -0.39 -30.02
CA GLU A 133 -11.64 0.57 -29.72
C GLU A 133 -12.17 2.00 -29.51
N ALA A 134 -13.23 2.38 -30.22
CA ALA A 134 -13.86 3.69 -30.10
C ALA A 134 -14.47 3.98 -28.72
N GLU A 135 -14.73 2.95 -27.89
CA GLU A 135 -15.17 3.14 -26.50
C GLU A 135 -14.00 3.42 -25.54
N THR A 136 -12.75 3.21 -25.96
CA THR A 136 -11.59 3.44 -25.12
C THR A 136 -11.24 4.92 -25.10
N GLU A 137 -11.46 5.57 -23.96
CA GLU A 137 -11.04 6.97 -23.74
C GLU A 137 -9.59 7.07 -23.28
N ARG A 138 -9.11 6.06 -22.54
CA ARG A 138 -7.73 6.00 -22.05
C ARG A 138 -7.25 4.57 -21.94
N THR A 139 -5.98 4.38 -22.26
CA THR A 139 -5.28 3.12 -22.03
C THR A 139 -4.41 3.23 -20.79
N PHE A 140 -4.58 2.30 -19.86
CA PHE A 140 -3.79 2.18 -18.64
C PHE A 140 -2.75 1.08 -18.82
N VAL A 141 -1.48 1.41 -18.57
CA VAL A 141 -0.38 0.45 -18.63
C VAL A 141 0.15 0.26 -17.21
N GLY A 142 0.30 -0.99 -16.78
CA GLY A 142 0.83 -1.34 -15.46
C GLY A 142 1.97 -2.34 -15.58
N GLN A 143 3.06 -2.09 -14.85
CA GLN A 143 4.11 -3.07 -14.62
C GLN A 143 3.54 -4.18 -13.71
N ILE A 144 3.62 -5.43 -14.13
CA ILE A 144 3.14 -6.58 -13.36
C ILE A 144 4.16 -6.88 -12.27
N PRO A 145 3.81 -6.73 -10.98
CA PRO A 145 4.73 -7.07 -9.89
C PRO A 145 4.83 -8.59 -9.73
N GLU A 146 6.04 -9.15 -9.68
CA GLU A 146 6.25 -10.59 -9.53
C GLU A 146 5.65 -11.13 -8.23
N GLU A 147 5.67 -10.30 -7.20
CA GLU A 147 5.16 -10.59 -5.88
C GLU A 147 3.62 -10.57 -5.79
N CYS A 148 2.92 -10.17 -6.86
CA CYS A 148 1.46 -10.28 -7.00
C CYS A 148 1.04 -11.50 -7.84
N LEU A 149 1.99 -12.25 -8.42
CA LEU A 149 1.71 -13.43 -9.23
C LEU A 149 1.20 -14.59 -8.38
N VAL A 150 0.20 -15.29 -8.92
CA VAL A 150 -0.41 -16.49 -8.36
C VAL A 150 -0.53 -17.57 -9.44
N ALA A 151 -0.48 -18.84 -9.06
CA ALA A 151 -0.66 -19.96 -9.99
C ALA A 151 -2.14 -20.09 -10.40
N ALA A 152 -2.41 -20.14 -11.71
CA ALA A 152 -3.75 -20.34 -12.25
C ALA A 152 -4.37 -21.68 -11.80
N GLY A 153 -5.67 -21.66 -11.50
CA GLY A 153 -6.44 -22.90 -11.33
C GLY A 153 -6.16 -23.66 -10.03
N THR A 154 -5.51 -23.03 -9.05
CA THR A 154 -5.35 -23.57 -7.70
C THR A 154 -6.70 -23.51 -6.98
N GLY A 155 -7.57 -24.50 -7.20
CA GLY A 155 -8.80 -24.66 -6.42
C GLY A 155 -8.57 -24.99 -4.93
N ALA A 156 -7.31 -25.19 -4.55
CA ALA A 156 -6.88 -25.30 -3.16
C ALA A 156 -6.54 -23.91 -2.62
N ALA A 157 -7.13 -23.54 -1.49
CA ALA A 157 -6.63 -22.43 -0.70
C ALA A 157 -5.11 -22.63 -0.50
N PRO A 158 -4.27 -21.61 -0.74
CA PRO A 158 -2.83 -21.74 -0.60
C PRO A 158 -2.46 -22.31 0.77
N PRO A 159 -1.30 -22.97 0.93
CA PRO A 159 -0.71 -23.08 2.26
C PRO A 159 -0.66 -21.66 2.84
N ALA A 160 -1.33 -21.45 3.97
CA ALA A 160 -1.72 -20.13 4.48
C ALA A 160 -0.62 -19.09 4.24
N ALA A 161 -0.76 -18.29 3.18
CA ALA A 161 0.21 -17.27 2.89
C ALA A 161 0.21 -16.32 4.09
N SER A 162 1.36 -16.20 4.77
CA SER A 162 1.40 -15.60 6.09
C SER A 162 1.31 -14.09 5.97
N ILE A 163 0.15 -13.54 6.33
CA ILE A 163 0.03 -12.12 6.65
C ILE A 163 0.61 -11.93 8.05
N ARG A 164 1.73 -11.21 8.15
CA ARG A 164 2.36 -10.89 9.43
C ARG A 164 2.72 -9.42 9.53
N VAL A 165 2.97 -8.94 10.75
CA VAL A 165 3.59 -7.63 10.95
C VAL A 165 5.00 -7.63 10.37
N TRP A 166 5.43 -6.50 9.84
CA TRP A 166 6.80 -6.32 9.36
C TRP A 166 7.78 -6.19 10.52
N ASN A 167 9.03 -6.57 10.29
CA ASN A 167 10.15 -6.43 11.22
C ASN A 167 11.42 -5.89 10.53
N ALA A 168 12.46 -5.60 11.31
CA ALA A 168 13.75 -5.11 10.80
C ALA A 168 14.36 -5.98 9.68
N GLU A 169 14.19 -7.32 9.76
CA GLU A 169 14.74 -8.25 8.78
C GLU A 169 14.11 -8.09 7.38
N ASP A 170 12.84 -7.66 7.33
CA ASP A 170 12.16 -7.36 6.08
C ASP A 170 12.80 -6.18 5.32
N LEU A 171 13.51 -5.29 6.03
CA LEU A 171 14.28 -4.19 5.44
C LEU A 171 15.71 -4.60 5.06
N ALA A 172 16.29 -5.58 5.73
CA ALA A 172 17.69 -5.97 5.56
C ALA A 172 17.97 -6.91 4.38
N SER A 173 17.03 -7.81 4.03
CA SER A 173 17.34 -8.94 3.13
C SER A 173 17.10 -8.65 1.64
N SER A 174 18.14 -8.56 0.82
CA SER A 174 17.97 -8.66 -0.65
C SER A 174 17.64 -10.09 -1.13
N ALA A 175 17.73 -11.09 -0.26
CA ALA A 175 17.53 -12.49 -0.62
C ALA A 175 16.06 -12.89 -0.47
N SER A 176 15.48 -13.35 -1.57
CA SER A 176 14.34 -14.26 -1.53
C SER A 176 14.75 -15.50 -0.72
N GLU A 177 13.94 -15.88 0.28
CA GLU A 177 14.08 -17.18 0.94
C GLU A 177 14.04 -18.26 -0.15
N PRO A 178 15.06 -19.14 -0.27
CA PRO A 178 15.07 -20.16 -1.31
C PRO A 178 13.84 -21.07 -1.19
N GLY A 179 12.89 -20.93 -2.12
CA GLY A 179 11.70 -21.78 -2.20
C GLY A 179 10.54 -21.42 -1.26
N GLY A 180 10.61 -20.33 -0.50
CA GLY A 180 9.51 -19.84 0.35
C GLY A 180 8.67 -18.76 -0.34
N ALA A 181 7.34 -18.87 -0.27
CA ALA A 181 6.47 -17.79 -0.73
C ALA A 181 6.75 -16.50 0.07
N GLU A 182 7.00 -15.39 -0.62
CA GLU A 182 7.26 -14.11 0.04
C GLU A 182 6.04 -13.67 0.88
N PRO A 183 6.23 -13.30 2.17
CA PRO A 183 5.12 -12.95 3.04
C PRO A 183 4.52 -11.60 2.63
N SER A 184 3.21 -11.46 2.85
CA SER A 184 2.56 -10.16 2.82
C SER A 184 2.64 -9.51 4.19
N LEU A 185 2.98 -8.23 4.21
CA LEU A 185 3.27 -7.48 5.42
C LEU A 185 2.14 -6.53 5.77
N VAL A 186 1.72 -6.57 7.03
CA VAL A 186 0.80 -5.59 7.60
C VAL A 186 1.56 -4.35 7.99
N ILE A 187 1.17 -3.23 7.39
CA ILE A 187 1.74 -1.92 7.63
C ILE A 187 0.62 -0.96 8.02
N TRP A 188 0.71 -0.44 9.23
CA TRP A 188 -0.04 0.71 9.68
C TRP A 188 0.68 1.97 9.22
N GLN A 189 -0.09 2.91 8.68
CA GLN A 189 0.41 4.17 8.17
C GLN A 189 -0.36 5.34 8.76
N TRP A 190 0.31 6.46 8.98
CA TRP A 190 -0.30 7.71 9.40
C TRP A 190 -0.23 8.75 8.28
N CYS A 191 -1.29 9.53 8.14
CA CYS A 191 -1.37 10.60 7.14
C CYS A 191 -0.52 11.81 7.55
N ARG A 192 0.34 12.26 6.63
CA ARG A 192 1.26 13.39 6.82
C ARG A 192 0.57 14.75 6.80
N GLY A 193 -0.58 14.85 6.13
CA GLY A 193 -1.34 16.09 5.97
C GLY A 193 -1.64 16.76 7.31
N LEU A 194 -1.29 18.05 7.41
CA LEU A 194 -1.50 18.87 8.59
C LEU A 194 -2.31 20.10 8.18
N GLN A 195 -3.59 20.14 8.55
CA GLN A 195 -4.33 21.35 8.92
C GLN A 195 -5.78 20.99 9.28
N GLY A 196 -6.21 21.27 10.52
CA GLY A 196 -7.61 21.18 10.92
C GLY A 196 -8.13 19.75 11.20
N ASP A 197 -9.46 19.60 11.14
CA ASP A 197 -10.18 18.37 11.49
C ASP A 197 -9.66 17.18 10.68
N SER A 198 -9.45 16.07 11.41
CA SER A 198 -8.67 14.86 11.10
C SER A 198 -8.93 14.17 9.75
N SER A 199 -10.02 14.52 9.09
CA SER A 199 -10.51 13.87 7.88
C SER A 199 -10.21 14.60 6.59
N VAL A 200 -9.81 15.88 6.60
CA VAL A 200 -9.67 16.66 5.36
C VAL A 200 -8.30 17.35 5.30
N VAL A 201 -7.59 17.17 4.18
CA VAL A 201 -6.31 17.83 3.88
C VAL A 201 -6.50 18.63 2.59
N ASN A 202 -6.35 19.95 2.65
CA ASN A 202 -6.55 20.85 1.50
C ASN A 202 -7.90 20.67 0.78
N GLY A 203 -8.98 20.42 1.54
CA GLY A 203 -10.32 20.19 0.99
C GLY A 203 -10.57 18.79 0.43
N VAL A 204 -9.59 17.88 0.51
CA VAL A 204 -9.71 16.48 0.08
C VAL A 204 -9.77 15.57 1.31
N ASP A 205 -10.72 14.64 1.32
CA ASP A 205 -10.76 13.62 2.37
C ASP A 205 -9.44 12.85 2.42
N SER A 206 -8.80 12.80 3.59
CA SER A 206 -7.48 12.22 3.80
C SER A 206 -7.36 10.76 3.32
N ILE A 207 -8.46 10.01 3.38
CA ILE A 207 -8.56 8.63 2.87
C ILE A 207 -8.38 8.52 1.35
N LEU A 208 -8.59 9.60 0.61
CA LEU A 208 -8.47 9.67 -0.85
C LEU A 208 -7.06 10.11 -1.30
N LEU A 209 -6.22 10.57 -0.36
CA LEU A 209 -4.85 10.96 -0.67
C LEU A 209 -4.04 9.79 -1.21
N GLY A 210 -3.10 10.08 -2.11
CA GLY A 210 -2.18 9.09 -2.67
C GLY A 210 -1.19 8.58 -1.63
N ASP A 211 -0.49 7.49 -1.97
CA ASP A 211 0.42 6.78 -1.07
C ASP A 211 1.63 7.62 -0.62
N GLU A 212 1.94 8.72 -1.30
CA GLU A 212 2.95 9.72 -0.97
C GLU A 212 2.67 10.50 0.32
N MET A 213 1.39 10.64 0.67
CA MET A 213 0.94 11.34 1.88
C MET A 213 0.94 10.46 3.13
N TRP A 214 1.40 9.21 3.04
CA TRP A 214 1.36 8.24 4.13
C TRP A 214 2.75 7.79 4.54
N SER A 215 3.01 7.83 5.84
CA SER A 215 4.23 7.29 6.44
C SER A 215 3.94 5.98 7.17
N PRO A 216 4.76 4.95 7.06
CA PRO A 216 4.65 3.78 7.92
C PRO A 216 4.92 4.15 9.39
N TYR A 217 4.26 3.46 10.33
CA TYR A 217 4.73 3.39 11.71
C TYR A 217 5.97 2.50 11.79
N LEU A 218 6.92 2.85 12.67
CA LEU A 218 8.08 2.03 13.01
C LEU A 218 7.64 0.65 13.56
N GLU A 219 8.52 -0.35 13.45
CA GLU A 219 8.26 -1.76 13.76
C GLU A 219 7.47 -1.97 15.06
N ASP A 220 7.98 -1.48 16.19
CA ASP A 220 7.35 -1.68 17.51
C ASP A 220 5.94 -1.10 17.58
N ASN A 221 5.77 0.12 17.05
CA ASN A 221 4.49 0.80 17.04
C ASN A 221 3.53 0.10 16.07
N ASN A 222 4.01 -0.35 14.91
CA ASN A 222 3.23 -1.12 13.95
C ASN A 222 2.69 -2.41 14.56
N ALA A 223 3.56 -3.18 15.23
CA ALA A 223 3.20 -4.43 15.90
C ALA A 223 2.19 -4.19 17.02
N ARG A 224 2.38 -3.13 17.82
CA ARG A 224 1.45 -2.77 18.90
C ARG A 224 0.07 -2.38 18.39
N ILE A 225 -0.01 -1.58 17.32
CA ILE A 225 -1.28 -1.20 16.72
C ILE A 225 -1.97 -2.44 16.15
N GLU A 226 -1.26 -3.31 15.43
CA GLU A 226 -1.85 -4.54 14.88
C GLU A 226 -2.36 -5.48 15.98
N SER A 227 -1.63 -5.60 17.09
CA SER A 227 -2.07 -6.41 18.23
C SER A 227 -3.38 -5.90 18.82
N GLY A 228 -3.50 -4.59 19.07
CA GLY A 228 -4.75 -4.01 19.59
C GLY A 228 -5.90 -4.10 18.61
N PHE A 229 -5.63 -3.93 17.31
CA PHE A 229 -6.62 -4.12 16.24
C PHE A 229 -7.17 -5.56 16.23
N LYS A 230 -6.29 -6.56 16.26
CA LYS A 230 -6.69 -7.98 16.29
C LYS A 230 -7.40 -8.37 17.58
N ALA A 231 -7.05 -7.74 18.70
CA ALA A 231 -7.73 -7.92 19.98
C ALA A 231 -9.10 -7.18 20.05
N ASN A 232 -9.48 -6.47 18.99
CA ASN A 232 -10.69 -5.65 18.91
C ASN A 232 -10.76 -4.63 20.07
N GLU A 233 -9.61 -4.08 20.44
CA GLU A 233 -9.52 -2.98 21.40
C GLU A 233 -10.15 -1.72 20.81
N GLY A 234 -10.65 -0.80 21.65
CA GLY A 234 -11.13 0.49 21.16
C GLY A 234 -10.00 1.46 20.80
N ALA A 235 -8.84 1.31 21.44
CA ALA A 235 -7.67 2.15 21.21
C ALA A 235 -6.39 1.52 21.73
N VAL A 236 -5.25 1.87 21.10
CA VAL A 236 -3.91 1.59 21.59
C VAL A 236 -3.18 2.89 21.86
N THR A 237 -2.53 3.00 23.01
CA THR A 237 -1.67 4.14 23.35
C THR A 237 -0.20 3.77 23.16
N MET A 238 0.59 4.65 22.55
CA MET A 238 2.01 4.47 22.30
C MET A 238 2.82 5.72 22.64
N GLN A 239 4.12 5.53 22.80
CA GLN A 239 5.08 6.58 23.15
C GLN A 239 5.92 6.92 21.91
N LEU A 240 5.88 8.18 21.47
CA LEU A 240 6.67 8.70 20.35
C LEU A 240 7.61 9.77 20.88
N GLY A 241 8.86 9.39 21.15
CA GLY A 241 9.79 10.22 21.91
C GLY A 241 9.22 10.54 23.30
N GLN A 242 9.05 11.82 23.60
CA GLN A 242 8.50 12.28 24.89
C GLN A 242 6.96 12.37 24.91
N ARG A 243 6.29 12.24 23.76
CA ARG A 243 4.83 12.36 23.66
C ARG A 243 4.12 11.02 23.73
N ARG A 244 2.88 11.06 24.23
CA ARG A 244 1.98 9.91 24.28
C ARG A 244 0.80 10.15 23.35
N LEU A 245 0.64 9.26 22.37
CA LEU A 245 -0.43 9.34 21.37
C LEU A 245 -1.28 8.07 21.44
N SER A 246 -2.56 8.19 21.06
CA SER A 246 -3.48 7.05 20.98
C SER A 246 -3.96 6.85 19.56
N VAL A 247 -3.95 5.62 19.07
CA VAL A 247 -4.67 5.21 17.86
C VAL A 247 -6.01 4.65 18.27
N LEU A 248 -7.07 5.35 17.88
CA LEU A 248 -8.47 5.03 18.16
C LEU A 248 -9.01 4.25 16.96
N PHE A 249 -9.33 2.97 17.16
CA PHE A 249 -9.82 2.12 16.08
C PHE A 249 -11.25 2.48 15.72
N THR A 250 -11.56 2.46 14.43
CA THR A 250 -12.94 2.54 13.97
C THR A 250 -13.49 1.13 13.84
N THR A 251 -14.59 0.83 14.53
CA THR A 251 -15.20 -0.50 14.53
C THR A 251 -15.48 -0.99 13.10
N GLY A 252 -14.99 -2.18 12.77
CA GLY A 252 -15.20 -2.79 11.46
C GLY A 252 -14.45 -2.09 10.30
N SER A 253 -13.46 -1.26 10.60
CA SER A 253 -12.67 -0.56 9.59
C SER A 253 -11.17 -0.81 9.76
N THR A 254 -10.46 -0.78 8.63
CA THR A 254 -8.99 -0.75 8.57
C THR A 254 -8.42 0.67 8.74
N PHE A 255 -9.26 1.66 9.00
CA PHE A 255 -8.86 3.02 9.34
C PHE A 255 -9.02 3.27 10.84
N ALA A 256 -8.23 4.21 11.33
CA ALA A 256 -8.22 4.65 12.71
C ALA A 256 -7.87 6.14 12.79
N ILE A 257 -8.02 6.74 13.96
CA ILE A 257 -7.59 8.12 14.22
C ILE A 257 -6.44 8.08 15.22
N GLN A 258 -5.28 8.59 14.83
CA GLN A 258 -4.24 8.96 15.77
C GLN A 258 -4.64 10.27 16.44
N ARG A 259 -4.62 10.32 17.77
CA ARG A 259 -4.88 11.50 18.58
C ARG A 259 -3.69 11.82 19.47
N ASP A 260 -3.18 13.04 19.32
CA ASP A 260 -2.24 13.67 20.24
C ASP A 260 -2.97 14.76 21.03
N THR A 261 -3.29 14.45 22.29
CA THR A 261 -3.95 15.39 23.20
C THR A 261 -3.03 16.51 23.69
N GLN A 262 -1.71 16.31 23.67
CA GLN A 262 -0.74 17.31 24.11
C GLN A 262 -0.62 18.43 23.07
N GLN A 263 -0.66 18.07 21.78
CA GLN A 263 -0.61 19.03 20.68
C GLN A 263 -1.99 19.38 20.08
N GLN A 264 -3.09 18.81 20.61
CA GLN A 264 -4.44 18.97 20.05
C GLN A 264 -4.50 18.64 18.55
N LYS A 265 -3.87 17.52 18.18
CA LYS A 265 -3.66 17.11 16.79
C LYS A 265 -4.24 15.74 16.55
N GLU A 266 -4.94 15.59 15.44
CA GLU A 266 -5.50 14.32 15.00
C GLU A 266 -5.08 14.02 13.55
N ARG A 267 -4.85 12.75 13.26
CA ARG A 267 -4.47 12.28 11.92
C ARG A 267 -5.20 10.99 11.59
N THR A 268 -5.62 10.85 10.35
CA THR A 268 -6.11 9.57 9.85
C THR A 268 -4.96 8.55 9.77
N VAL A 269 -5.26 7.33 10.18
CA VAL A 269 -4.40 6.16 10.17
C VAL A 269 -5.06 5.09 9.32
N ARG A 270 -4.28 4.31 8.56
CA ARG A 270 -4.78 3.19 7.76
C ARG A 270 -3.91 1.95 7.89
N ARG A 271 -4.53 0.79 7.81
CA ARG A 271 -3.89 -0.51 7.68
C ARG A 271 -3.83 -0.91 6.21
N VAL A 272 -2.66 -1.29 5.74
CA VAL A 272 -2.44 -1.82 4.39
C VAL A 272 -1.68 -3.14 4.45
N VAL A 273 -1.96 -4.02 3.50
CA VAL A 273 -1.19 -5.24 3.27
C VAL A 273 -0.35 -5.03 2.02
N LYS A 274 0.97 -5.09 2.18
CA LYS A 274 1.96 -4.69 1.17
C LYS A 274 3.12 -5.67 1.14
N THR A 275 3.97 -5.53 0.14
CA THR A 275 5.11 -6.43 -0.11
C THR A 275 6.35 -5.90 0.62
N ARG A 276 7.42 -6.70 0.75
CA ARG A 276 8.69 -6.21 1.32
C ARG A 276 9.26 -5.07 0.49
N GLN A 277 9.21 -5.19 -0.83
CA GLN A 277 9.67 -4.14 -1.74
C GLN A 277 8.90 -2.84 -1.52
N ALA A 278 7.56 -2.89 -1.44
CA ALA A 278 6.76 -1.72 -1.14
C ALA A 278 7.08 -1.11 0.23
N LEU A 279 7.34 -1.94 1.26
CA LEU A 279 7.80 -1.49 2.58
C LEU A 279 9.13 -0.75 2.48
N ARG A 280 10.11 -1.29 1.74
CA ARG A 280 11.41 -0.65 1.53
C ARG A 280 11.28 0.69 0.83
N GLU A 281 10.42 0.79 -0.18
CA GLU A 281 10.15 2.05 -0.86
C GLU A 281 9.48 3.06 0.09
N MET A 282 8.53 2.61 0.92
CA MET A 282 7.88 3.46 1.93
C MET A 282 8.87 3.99 2.97
N VAL A 283 9.73 3.12 3.49
CA VAL A 283 10.78 3.48 4.44
C VAL A 283 11.83 4.36 3.76
N GLY A 284 12.22 4.04 2.53
CA GLY A 284 13.14 4.82 1.70
C GLY A 284 12.69 6.26 1.47
N ARG A 285 11.37 6.48 1.29
CA ARG A 285 10.81 7.85 1.20
C ARG A 285 10.95 8.66 2.48
N LEU A 286 11.15 8.04 3.64
CA LEU A 286 11.47 8.74 4.89
C LEU A 286 12.94 9.15 4.96
N GLN A 287 13.81 8.59 4.10
CA GLN A 287 15.26 8.80 4.11
C GLN A 287 15.72 10.01 3.26
N VAL A 288 14.84 10.60 2.43
CA VAL A 288 15.19 11.54 1.33
C VAL A 288 15.69 12.92 1.81
N ALA A 289 16.07 13.08 3.08
CA ALA A 289 16.93 14.19 3.49
C ALA A 289 18.40 14.04 3.03
N HIS A 290 18.79 12.89 2.43
CA HIS A 290 20.21 12.56 2.19
C HIS A 290 20.77 12.82 0.77
N ASN A 291 19.97 13.04 -0.28
CA ASN A 291 20.52 13.08 -1.65
C ASN A 291 21.10 14.43 -2.11
N PHE A 292 21.47 15.32 -1.19
CA PHE A 292 22.11 16.59 -1.57
C PHE A 292 23.63 16.63 -1.41
N ALA A 293 24.29 15.55 -0.95
CA ALA A 293 25.68 15.68 -0.51
C ALA A 293 26.69 14.60 -0.92
N ALA A 294 26.34 13.52 -1.65
CA ALA A 294 27.29 12.42 -1.86
C ALA A 294 27.79 12.16 -3.29
N ASP A 295 27.03 12.41 -4.37
CA ASP A 295 27.54 12.13 -5.73
C ASP A 295 27.26 13.27 -6.73
N ALA A 296 28.34 13.91 -7.16
CA ALA A 296 28.36 14.85 -8.28
C ALA A 296 28.24 14.14 -9.65
N ALA A 297 27.30 13.20 -9.78
CA ALA A 297 27.13 12.42 -11.00
C ALA A 297 25.63 12.23 -11.35
N THR A 298 25.04 13.31 -11.87
CA THR A 298 24.04 13.44 -12.96
C THR A 298 22.96 14.47 -12.62
N GLU A 299 23.07 15.64 -13.27
CA GLU A 299 22.11 16.75 -13.17
C GLU A 299 20.67 16.34 -13.54
N GLU A 300 20.48 15.30 -14.37
CA GLU A 300 19.17 14.77 -14.76
C GLU A 300 18.40 14.10 -13.62
N LEU A 301 19.08 13.38 -12.71
CA LEU A 301 18.42 12.70 -11.59
C LEU A 301 17.99 13.70 -10.51
N THR A 302 18.83 14.71 -10.27
CA THR A 302 18.54 15.82 -9.36
C THR A 302 17.38 16.68 -9.86
N ALA A 303 17.32 16.95 -11.18
CA ALA A 303 16.20 17.68 -11.78
C ALA A 303 14.89 16.87 -11.76
N GLY A 304 14.95 15.56 -12.01
CA GLY A 304 13.80 14.66 -11.90
C GLY A 304 13.24 14.56 -10.48
N MET A 305 14.10 14.51 -9.46
CA MET A 305 13.71 14.44 -8.05
C MET A 305 13.25 15.80 -7.48
N ALA A 306 13.80 16.91 -7.97
CA ALA A 306 13.33 18.25 -7.65
C ALA A 306 11.91 18.50 -8.23
N ALA A 307 11.63 18.01 -9.44
CA ALA A 307 10.30 18.07 -10.04
C ALA A 307 9.25 17.25 -9.24
N LEU A 308 9.64 16.07 -8.70
CA LEU A 308 8.78 15.26 -7.83
C LEU A 308 8.47 15.93 -6.48
N ASN A 309 9.37 16.78 -5.98
CA ASN A 309 9.16 17.53 -4.73
C ASN A 309 8.38 18.84 -4.92
N SER A 310 8.38 19.41 -6.13
CA SER A 310 7.81 20.74 -6.42
C SER A 310 6.29 20.75 -6.64
N GLU A 311 5.70 19.65 -7.07
CA GLU A 311 4.29 19.64 -7.54
C GLU A 311 3.29 18.98 -6.56
N ALA A 312 3.75 18.35 -5.47
CA ALA A 312 2.87 17.59 -4.58
C ALA A 312 3.32 17.60 -3.11
N GLY A 313 3.49 18.76 -2.46
CA GLY A 313 3.72 18.83 -1.01
C GLY A 313 4.93 18.03 -0.47
N GLY A 314 5.84 17.59 -1.36
CA GLY A 314 6.93 16.66 -1.06
C GLY A 314 7.97 17.24 -0.11
N ALA A 315 8.18 18.56 -0.18
CA ALA A 315 9.09 19.29 0.69
C ALA A 315 8.72 19.19 2.18
N VAL A 316 7.44 19.06 2.54
CA VAL A 316 7.03 18.99 3.96
C VAL A 316 7.26 17.58 4.54
N SER A 317 7.34 16.56 3.68
CA SER A 317 7.46 15.17 4.12
C SER A 317 8.87 14.80 4.59
N SER A 318 9.90 15.43 4.05
CA SER A 318 11.30 15.28 4.46
C SER A 318 11.62 16.01 5.78
N PHE A 319 10.72 16.86 6.26
CA PHE A 319 10.89 17.62 7.51
C PHE A 319 10.38 16.89 8.75
N LEU A 320 9.57 15.84 8.56
CA LEU A 320 8.96 15.10 9.66
C LEU A 320 9.94 14.07 10.23
N CYS A 321 10.19 14.12 11.54
CA CYS A 321 10.96 13.09 12.22
C CYS A 321 10.20 11.75 12.18
N PRO A 322 10.85 10.62 11.81
CA PRO A 322 10.20 9.31 11.82
C PRO A 322 9.74 8.84 13.22
N ILE A 323 10.43 9.26 14.29
CA ILE A 323 10.09 8.90 15.67
C ILE A 323 8.93 9.76 16.18
N THR A 324 9.04 11.08 16.07
CA THR A 324 8.05 12.00 16.66
C THR A 324 6.86 12.24 15.74
N GLN A 325 6.98 12.00 14.42
CA GLN A 325 5.95 12.27 13.41
C GLN A 325 5.56 13.75 13.31
N ASP A 326 6.52 14.62 13.64
CA ASP A 326 6.39 16.07 13.63
C ASP A 326 7.62 16.74 13.03
N VAL A 327 7.48 18.02 12.67
CA VAL A 327 8.57 18.80 12.06
C VAL A 327 9.76 18.86 13.01
N MET A 328 10.95 18.55 12.52
CA MET A 328 12.19 18.58 13.29
C MET A 328 12.59 20.02 13.63
N ALA A 329 12.95 20.25 14.90
CA ALA A 329 13.53 21.50 15.37
C ALA A 329 15.07 21.41 15.42
N ASP A 330 15.62 20.25 15.73
CA ASP A 330 17.06 19.98 15.78
C ASP A 330 17.36 18.66 15.03
N PRO A 331 17.40 18.69 13.69
CA PRO A 331 17.61 17.50 12.89
C PRO A 331 19.06 17.00 13.00
N VAL A 332 19.23 15.73 13.38
CA VAL A 332 20.53 15.06 13.49
C VAL A 332 20.55 13.74 12.75
N MET A 333 21.71 13.39 12.21
CA MET A 333 21.96 12.14 11.50
C MET A 333 22.63 11.10 12.37
N THR A 334 22.15 9.86 12.27
CA THR A 334 22.81 8.64 12.76
C THR A 334 23.82 8.10 11.75
N ALA A 335 24.62 7.11 12.16
CA ALA A 335 25.69 6.53 11.33
C ALA A 335 25.21 5.79 10.07
N ASP A 336 23.93 5.43 10.00
CA ASP A 336 23.25 4.86 8.82
C ASP A 336 22.62 5.94 7.90
N GLY A 337 22.87 7.22 8.19
CA GLY A 337 22.46 8.35 7.35
C GLY A 337 21.01 8.82 7.57
N HIS A 338 20.28 8.27 8.55
CA HIS A 338 18.91 8.67 8.83
C HIS A 338 18.83 9.89 9.73
N THR A 339 17.90 10.80 9.44
CA THR A 339 17.72 12.05 10.19
C THR A 339 16.54 11.97 11.15
N TYR A 340 16.76 12.42 12.39
CA TYR A 340 15.77 12.43 13.46
C TYR A 340 15.81 13.75 14.23
N GLU A 341 14.76 14.01 15.00
CA GLU A 341 14.78 15.03 16.05
C GLU A 341 15.76 14.60 17.14
N ARG A 342 16.73 15.46 17.50
CA ARG A 342 17.80 15.15 18.47
C ARG A 342 17.28 14.54 19.76
N ALA A 343 16.33 15.21 20.41
CA ALA A 343 15.84 14.77 21.71
C ALA A 343 15.21 13.36 21.64
N ALA A 344 14.59 13.01 20.51
CA ALA A 344 13.94 11.72 20.32
C ALA A 344 14.96 10.60 20.05
N ILE A 345 15.98 10.84 19.22
CA ILE A 345 17.01 9.83 18.94
C ILE A 345 17.93 9.61 20.14
N GLU A 346 18.28 10.66 20.89
CA GLU A 346 19.06 10.52 22.13
C GLU A 346 18.31 9.66 23.16
N GLN A 347 17.00 9.87 23.31
CA GLN A 347 16.16 9.04 24.17
C GLN A 347 16.10 7.58 23.70
N TRP A 348 16.00 7.35 22.39
CA TRP A 348 16.02 6.00 21.82
C TRP A 348 17.35 5.29 22.13
N LEU A 349 18.47 5.95 21.83
CA LEU A 349 19.83 5.42 22.03
C LEU A 349 20.21 5.24 23.51
N ALA A 350 19.46 5.82 24.45
CA ALA A 350 19.63 5.55 25.88
C ALA A 350 19.25 4.11 26.28
N SER A 351 18.46 3.41 25.44
CA SER A 351 18.00 2.04 25.71
C SER A 351 18.13 1.08 24.53
N HIS A 352 18.56 1.57 23.36
CA HIS A 352 18.72 0.79 22.13
C HIS A 352 20.08 1.07 21.48
N ASN A 353 20.58 0.11 20.71
CA ASN A 353 21.78 0.21 19.89
C ASN A 353 21.46 0.10 18.38
N THR A 354 20.20 0.31 18.01
CA THR A 354 19.68 0.14 16.65
C THR A 354 19.15 1.45 16.08
N SER A 355 19.04 1.50 14.77
CA SER A 355 18.35 2.57 14.06
C SER A 355 16.84 2.47 14.29
N PRO A 356 16.16 3.54 14.72
CA PRO A 356 14.71 3.51 14.88
C PRO A 356 13.95 3.18 13.59
N LEU A 357 14.50 3.59 12.43
CA LEU A 357 13.81 3.46 11.16
C LEU A 357 13.95 2.05 10.56
N THR A 358 15.14 1.45 10.69
CA THR A 358 15.45 0.15 10.07
C THR A 358 15.44 -1.01 11.05
N GLY A 359 15.51 -0.72 12.35
CA GLY A 359 15.70 -1.72 13.40
C GLY A 359 17.08 -2.38 13.40
N LEU A 360 17.99 -1.97 12.49
CA LEU A 360 19.32 -2.57 12.34
C LEU A 360 20.33 -1.95 13.32
N PRO A 361 21.34 -2.71 13.78
CA PRO A 361 22.39 -2.19 14.65
C PRO A 361 23.12 -0.99 14.03
N LEU A 362 23.31 0.07 14.82
CA LEU A 362 24.14 1.21 14.42
C LEU A 362 25.61 0.93 14.69
N SER A 363 26.48 1.28 13.74
CA SER A 363 27.94 1.13 13.90
C SER A 363 28.50 2.05 14.99
N THR A 364 27.89 3.21 15.19
CA THR A 364 28.21 4.16 16.27
C THR A 364 26.95 4.90 16.73
N HIS A 365 26.95 5.40 17.96
CA HIS A 365 25.89 6.25 18.51
C HIS A 365 26.18 7.76 18.32
N GLY A 366 27.18 8.10 17.50
CA GLY A 366 27.51 9.49 17.21
C GLY A 366 26.39 10.14 16.40
N LEU A 367 25.99 11.35 16.81
CA LEU A 367 24.97 12.15 16.13
C LEU A 367 25.63 13.34 15.44
N VAL A 368 25.38 13.49 14.14
CA VAL A 368 25.92 14.58 13.32
C VAL A 368 24.79 15.57 13.01
N PRO A 369 24.90 16.87 13.34
CA PRO A 369 23.88 17.86 12.97
C PRO A 369 23.60 17.89 11.46
N ASN A 370 22.33 17.92 11.06
CA ASN A 370 21.91 18.10 9.67
C ASN A 370 21.54 19.57 9.41
N GLU A 371 22.57 20.42 9.35
CA GLU A 371 22.45 21.87 9.17
C GLU A 371 21.72 22.25 7.88
N GLN A 372 21.86 21.44 6.82
CA GLN A 372 21.18 21.67 5.56
C GLN A 372 19.67 21.51 5.70
N LEU A 373 19.22 20.41 6.32
CA LEU A 373 17.80 20.17 6.55
C LEU A 373 17.21 21.24 7.49
N LEU A 374 17.95 21.63 8.52
CA LEU A 374 17.54 22.71 9.42
C LEU A 374 17.27 24.02 8.66
N ARG A 375 18.19 24.42 7.75
CA ARG A 375 17.98 25.61 6.92
C ARG A 375 16.77 25.49 6.01
N GLN A 376 16.53 24.31 5.42
CA GLN A 376 15.35 24.07 4.58
C GLN A 376 14.05 24.20 5.38
N ILE A 377 14.00 23.62 6.60
CA ILE A 377 12.86 23.74 7.50
C ILE A 377 12.60 25.20 7.87
N GLN A 378 13.66 25.94 8.25
CA GLN A 378 13.55 27.34 8.62
C GLN A 378 13.09 28.22 7.46
N ALA A 379 13.58 27.96 6.24
CA ALA A 379 13.17 28.69 5.04
C ALA A 379 11.70 28.43 4.68
N ALA A 380 11.19 27.21 4.90
CA ALA A 380 9.79 26.87 4.64
C ALA A 380 8.80 27.43 5.68
N ALA A 381 9.30 27.85 6.85
CA ALA A 381 8.50 28.45 7.92
C ALA A 381 8.36 29.99 7.81
N GLN A 382 9.11 30.62 6.90
CA GLN A 382 9.06 32.05 6.57
C GLN A 382 8.12 32.28 5.39
#